data_AF-A0A818VFX6-F1
#
_entry.id   AF-A0A818VFX6-F1
#
_cell.length_a   1.000
_cell.length_b   1.000
_cell.length_c   1.000
_cell.angle_alpha   90.00
_cell.angle_beta   90.00
_cell.angle_gamma   90.00
#
_symmetry.space_group_name_H-M   'P 1'
#
loop_
_entity.id
_entity.type
_entity.pdbx_description
1 polymer ?
#
loop_
_entity_poly.entity_id
_entity_poly.type
_entity_poly.pdbx_seq_one_letter_code
_entity_poly.pdbx_strand_id
1 'polypeptide(L)'
;MLAKCLFGMGNVHLARKELDDTLSYVGGSLAIREEEAKPRNDFDIAACVDNMGNTYYEKGDMTRALQCANRAVELLRTNINGDRRFAAALHNLGVLHQINGDLVKAREYFEEAVAYLQDSTHPYRISSLNNIERFNQLEESKKRISYFQLKNICFSIRSIHIEKFVD
;
A
#
# COMPACT_ATOMS: atom_id res chain seq x y z
N MET A 1 30.07 -6.92 3.36
CA MET A 1 30.45 -5.55 2.92
C MET A 1 29.97 -5.27 1.50
N LEU A 2 30.20 -6.18 0.56
CA LEU A 2 29.75 -6.07 -0.84
C LEU A 2 28.23 -5.82 -0.99
N ALA A 3 27.38 -6.61 -0.33
CA ALA A 3 25.92 -6.42 -0.38
C ALA A 3 25.49 -5.00 0.04
N LYS A 4 26.07 -4.46 1.12
CA LYS A 4 25.76 -3.09 1.54
C LYS A 4 26.13 -2.04 0.48
N CYS A 5 27.26 -2.22 -0.20
CA CYS A 5 27.68 -1.33 -1.28
C CYS A 5 26.76 -1.43 -2.50
N LEU A 6 26.39 -2.65 -2.92
CA LEU A 6 25.43 -2.88 -4.01
C LEU A 6 24.08 -2.23 -3.70
N PHE A 7 23.55 -2.44 -2.50
CA PHE A 7 22.31 -1.78 -2.07
C PHE A 7 22.43 -0.25 -2.10
N GLY A 8 23.56 0.29 -1.65
CA GLY A 8 23.83 1.74 -1.71
C GLY A 8 23.85 2.28 -3.14
N MET A 9 24.49 1.58 -4.08
CA MET A 9 24.46 1.94 -5.50
C MET A 9 23.05 1.87 -6.06
N GLY A 10 22.30 0.82 -5.73
CA GLY A 10 20.89 0.69 -6.09
C GLY A 10 20.05 1.89 -5.66
N ASN A 11 20.24 2.41 -4.44
CA ASN A 11 19.55 3.61 -3.97
C ASN A 11 19.93 4.87 -4.76
N VAL A 12 21.19 5.02 -5.17
CA VAL A 12 21.64 6.15 -5.99
C VAL A 12 20.99 6.10 -7.37
N HIS A 13 20.95 4.93 -8.00
CA HIS A 13 20.30 4.73 -9.29
C HIS A 13 18.77 4.93 -9.19
N LEU A 14 18.14 4.49 -8.10
CA LEU A 14 16.71 4.71 -7.86
C LEU A 14 16.40 6.22 -7.75
N ALA A 15 17.23 6.98 -7.03
CA ALA A 15 17.08 8.43 -6.92
C ALA A 15 17.24 9.14 -8.28
N ARG A 16 18.00 8.56 -9.21
CA ARG A 16 18.17 9.04 -10.59
C ARG A 16 17.10 8.53 -11.56
N LYS A 17 16.18 7.67 -11.10
CA LYS A 17 15.21 6.95 -11.94
C LYS A 17 15.83 6.03 -12.99
N GLU A 18 17.03 5.55 -12.72
CA GLU A 18 17.72 4.55 -13.53
C GLU A 18 17.23 3.16 -13.09
N LEU A 19 16.02 2.79 -13.53
CA LEU A 19 15.25 1.67 -12.94
C LEU A 19 15.88 0.29 -13.21
N ASP A 20 16.48 0.07 -14.38
CA ASP A 20 17.13 -1.22 -14.69
C ASP A 20 18.42 -1.43 -13.88
N ASP A 21 19.23 -0.38 -13.75
CA ASP A 21 20.41 -0.40 -12.89
C ASP A 21 20.01 -0.59 -11.42
N THR A 22 18.93 0.03 -10.99
CA THR A 22 18.36 -0.19 -9.65
C THR A 22 18.07 -1.67 -9.42
N LEU A 23 17.34 -2.32 -10.33
CA LEU A 23 17.02 -3.75 -10.21
C LEU A 23 18.28 -4.63 -10.23
N SER A 24 19.28 -4.27 -11.05
CA SER A 24 20.55 -4.99 -11.12
C SER A 24 21.31 -4.93 -9.79
N TYR A 25 21.57 -3.73 -9.28
CA TYR A 25 22.33 -3.54 -8.05
C TYR A 25 21.59 -4.03 -6.81
N VAL A 26 20.29 -3.74 -6.69
CA VAL A 26 19.47 -4.22 -5.57
C VAL A 26 19.30 -5.74 -5.64
N GLY A 27 19.12 -6.32 -6.82
CA GLY A 27 19.00 -7.76 -7.03
C GLY A 27 20.29 -8.52 -6.68
N GLY A 28 21.46 -8.01 -7.11
CA GLY A 28 22.75 -8.57 -6.70
C GLY A 28 22.97 -8.47 -5.19
N SER A 29 22.50 -7.37 -4.59
CA SER A 29 22.54 -7.21 -3.15
C SER A 29 21.61 -8.17 -2.40
N LEU A 30 20.44 -8.46 -2.96
CA LEU A 30 19.47 -9.39 -2.41
C LEU A 30 20.01 -10.82 -2.41
N ALA A 31 20.56 -11.26 -3.56
CA ALA A 31 21.12 -12.60 -3.71
C ALA A 31 22.18 -12.92 -2.65
N ILE A 32 23.14 -12.00 -2.43
CA ILE A 32 24.17 -12.18 -1.40
C ILE A 32 23.56 -12.30 0.00
N ARG A 33 22.53 -11.49 0.32
CA ARG A 33 21.93 -11.51 1.66
C ARG A 33 21.10 -12.75 1.93
N GLU A 34 20.44 -13.28 0.90
CA GLU A 34 19.71 -14.55 0.95
C GLU A 34 20.68 -15.73 1.14
N GLU A 35 21.82 -15.73 0.44
CA GLU A 35 22.86 -16.76 0.59
C GLU A 35 23.54 -16.73 1.97
N GLU A 36 23.70 -15.55 2.58
CA GLU A 36 24.36 -15.40 3.88
C GLU A 36 23.57 -16.02 5.06
N ALA A 37 22.31 -16.47 4.86
CA ALA A 37 21.50 -17.31 5.75
C ALA A 37 21.60 -17.02 7.27
N LYS A 38 21.66 -15.73 7.66
CA LYS A 38 21.66 -15.32 9.06
C LYS A 38 20.26 -14.85 9.48
N PRO A 39 19.77 -15.23 10.67
CA PRO A 39 18.46 -14.82 11.20
C PRO A 39 18.32 -13.30 11.46
N ARG A 40 19.32 -12.48 11.11
CA ARG A 40 19.28 -11.01 11.22
C ARG A 40 19.15 -10.30 9.87
N ASN A 41 19.11 -11.03 8.75
CA ASN A 41 19.12 -10.42 7.43
C ASN A 41 17.72 -10.04 6.90
N ASP A 42 16.64 -10.52 7.52
CA ASP A 42 15.27 -10.31 7.04
C ASP A 42 14.94 -8.83 6.81
N PHE A 43 15.45 -7.94 7.65
CA PHE A 43 15.28 -6.50 7.48
C PHE A 43 16.00 -5.93 6.25
N ASP A 44 17.21 -6.39 5.99
CA ASP A 44 17.99 -5.92 4.85
C ASP A 44 17.47 -6.55 3.55
N ILE A 45 17.00 -7.80 3.60
CA ILE A 45 16.30 -8.48 2.51
C ILE A 45 15.00 -7.74 2.21
N ALA A 46 14.19 -7.41 3.23
CA ALA A 46 12.96 -6.65 3.06
C ALA A 46 13.22 -5.28 2.44
N ALA A 47 14.29 -4.58 2.82
CA ALA A 47 14.66 -3.31 2.20
C ALA A 47 15.03 -3.46 0.71
N CYS A 48 15.71 -4.53 0.32
CA CYS A 48 15.98 -4.82 -1.09
C CYS A 48 14.68 -5.08 -1.86
N VAL A 49 13.83 -5.93 -1.29
CA VAL A 49 12.56 -6.31 -1.90
C VAL A 49 11.63 -5.10 -2.04
N ASP A 50 11.55 -4.22 -1.05
CA ASP A 50 10.77 -2.97 -1.10
C ASP A 50 11.26 -2.03 -2.20
N ASN A 51 12.58 -1.84 -2.32
CA ASN A 51 13.16 -1.06 -3.41
C ASN A 51 12.85 -1.66 -4.79
N MET A 52 12.92 -2.99 -4.94
CA MET A 52 12.52 -3.66 -6.17
C MET A 52 11.03 -3.45 -6.45
N GLY A 53 10.18 -3.52 -5.44
CA GLY A 53 8.75 -3.27 -5.55
C GLY A 53 8.44 -1.86 -6.04
N ASN A 54 9.06 -0.84 -5.44
CA ASN A 54 8.96 0.56 -5.88
C ASN A 54 9.47 0.74 -7.31
N THR A 55 10.57 0.07 -7.66
CA THR A 55 11.13 0.13 -9.01
C THR A 55 10.20 -0.50 -10.04
N TYR A 56 9.58 -1.64 -9.73
CA TYR A 56 8.58 -2.26 -10.61
C TYR A 56 7.32 -1.42 -10.75
N TYR A 57 6.87 -0.78 -9.66
CA TYR A 57 5.77 0.17 -9.70
C TYR A 57 6.07 1.35 -10.65
N GLU A 58 7.25 1.96 -10.55
CA GLU A 58 7.69 3.04 -11.45
C GLU A 58 7.81 2.59 -12.91
N LYS A 59 8.13 1.30 -13.15
CA LYS A 59 8.11 0.69 -14.49
C LYS A 59 6.69 0.34 -14.99
N GLY A 60 5.65 0.52 -14.17
CA GLY A 60 4.27 0.16 -14.48
C GLY A 60 3.94 -1.33 -14.32
N ASP A 61 4.84 -2.13 -13.75
CA ASP A 61 4.62 -3.55 -13.49
C ASP A 61 3.99 -3.75 -12.11
N MET A 62 2.67 -3.58 -12.06
CA MET A 62 1.92 -3.64 -10.82
C MET A 62 1.94 -5.04 -10.19
N THR A 63 2.00 -6.09 -11.01
CA THR A 63 2.04 -7.48 -10.53
C THR A 63 3.32 -7.74 -9.73
N ARG A 64 4.48 -7.42 -10.28
CA ARG A 64 5.76 -7.61 -9.57
C ARG A 64 5.90 -6.65 -8.39
N ALA A 65 5.38 -5.42 -8.50
CA ALA A 65 5.35 -4.49 -7.37
C ALA A 65 4.60 -5.07 -6.16
N LEU A 66 3.40 -5.62 -6.37
CA LEU A 66 2.61 -6.27 -5.32
C LEU A 66 3.29 -7.52 -4.77
N GLN A 67 3.92 -8.35 -5.61
CA GLN A 67 4.67 -9.52 -5.15
C GLN A 67 5.82 -9.13 -4.21
N CYS A 68 6.59 -8.11 -4.60
CA CYS A 68 7.65 -7.56 -3.76
C CYS A 68 7.11 -7.01 -2.44
N ALA A 69 6.07 -6.16 -2.47
CA ALA A 69 5.51 -5.58 -1.26
C ALA A 69 4.94 -6.64 -0.29
N ASN A 70 4.26 -7.67 -0.79
CA ASN A 70 3.81 -8.80 0.03
C ASN A 70 4.98 -9.54 0.66
N ARG A 71 6.02 -9.86 -0.12
CA ARG A 71 7.22 -10.52 0.37
C ARG A 71 7.93 -9.71 1.46
N ALA A 72 7.99 -8.37 1.32
CA ALA A 72 8.57 -7.50 2.33
C ALA A 72 7.77 -7.54 3.65
N VAL A 73 6.43 -7.53 3.57
CA VAL A 73 5.55 -7.69 4.75
C VAL A 73 5.77 -9.05 5.42
N GLU A 74 5.86 -10.15 4.67
CA GLU A 74 6.10 -11.50 5.21
C GLU A 74 7.45 -11.60 5.94
N LEU A 75 8.52 -11.06 5.34
CA LEU A 75 9.86 -11.03 5.95
C LEU A 75 9.91 -10.21 7.24
N LEU A 76 9.12 -9.14 7.33
CA LEU A 76 9.08 -8.28 8.51
C LEU A 76 8.12 -8.82 9.58
N ARG A 77 7.11 -9.59 9.18
CA ARG A 77 6.17 -10.26 10.08
C ARG A 77 6.83 -11.37 10.91
N THR A 78 7.98 -11.90 10.52
CA THR A 78 8.72 -12.85 11.37
C THR A 78 9.50 -12.17 12.50
N ASN A 79 9.69 -10.84 12.42
CA ASN A 79 10.50 -10.05 13.36
C ASN A 79 9.69 -8.87 13.95
N ILE A 80 8.53 -9.19 14.53
CA ILE A 80 7.49 -8.24 15.02
C ILE A 80 7.94 -7.36 16.21
N ASN A 81 9.16 -7.50 16.74
CA ASN A 81 9.64 -6.83 17.97
C ASN A 81 9.82 -5.30 17.84
N GLY A 82 8.75 -4.56 17.57
CA GLY A 82 8.69 -3.10 17.58
C GLY A 82 9.38 -2.42 16.40
N ASP A 83 9.66 -3.12 15.30
CA ASP A 83 10.30 -2.51 14.15
C ASP A 83 9.31 -1.69 13.32
N ARG A 84 9.51 -0.38 13.35
CA ARG A 84 8.74 0.63 12.61
C ARG A 84 8.70 0.35 11.09
N ARG A 85 9.65 -0.41 10.54
CA ARG A 85 9.68 -0.83 9.14
C ARG A 85 8.51 -1.74 8.77
N PHE A 86 7.98 -2.52 9.72
CA PHE A 86 6.82 -3.37 9.43
C PHE A 86 5.57 -2.54 9.09
N ALA A 87 5.29 -1.50 9.88
CA ALA A 87 4.20 -0.58 9.57
C ALA A 87 4.43 0.22 8.27
N ALA A 88 5.68 0.53 7.92
CA ALA A 88 5.99 1.13 6.63
C ALA A 88 5.64 0.18 5.48
N ALA A 89 6.03 -1.09 5.57
CA ALA A 89 5.73 -2.10 4.56
C ALA A 89 4.21 -2.35 4.43
N LEU A 90 3.48 -2.43 5.55
CA LEU A 90 2.02 -2.54 5.56
C LEU A 90 1.37 -1.32 4.88
N HIS A 91 1.84 -0.11 5.20
CA HIS A 91 1.36 1.11 4.56
C HIS A 91 1.61 1.10 3.05
N ASN A 92 2.83 0.76 2.61
CA ASN A 92 3.19 0.71 1.19
C ASN A 92 2.34 -0.32 0.43
N LEU A 93 2.13 -1.50 1.02
CA LEU A 93 1.25 -2.53 0.45
C LEU A 93 -0.21 -2.04 0.35
N GLY A 94 -0.70 -1.34 1.38
CA GLY A 94 -2.01 -0.70 1.35
C GLY A 94 -2.16 0.33 0.23
N VAL A 95 -1.14 1.18 0.02
CA VAL A 95 -1.09 2.15 -1.08
C VAL A 95 -1.11 1.45 -2.44
N LEU A 96 -0.33 0.38 -2.61
CA LEU A 96 -0.35 -0.38 -3.87
C LEU A 96 -1.73 -1.00 -4.13
N HIS A 97 -2.37 -1.62 -3.14
CA HIS A 97 -3.73 -2.13 -3.30
C HIS A 97 -4.75 -1.03 -3.64
N GLN A 98 -4.60 0.16 -3.04
CA GLN A 98 -5.44 1.31 -3.36
C GLN A 98 -5.28 1.73 -4.83
N ILE A 99 -4.04 1.81 -5.32
CA ILE A 99 -3.75 2.17 -6.71
C ILE A 99 -4.28 1.08 -7.66
N ASN A 100 -4.19 -0.20 -7.27
CA ASN A 100 -4.75 -1.32 -8.01
C ASN A 100 -6.29 -1.39 -7.98
N GLY A 101 -6.95 -0.50 -7.23
CA GLY A 101 -8.42 -0.46 -7.09
C GLY A 101 -9.00 -1.43 -6.06
N ASP A 102 -8.17 -2.22 -5.37
CA ASP A 102 -8.60 -3.11 -4.29
C ASP A 102 -8.66 -2.35 -2.96
N LEU A 103 -9.71 -1.53 -2.82
CA LEU A 103 -9.90 -0.66 -1.66
C LEU A 103 -10.16 -1.44 -0.36
N VAL A 104 -10.66 -2.68 -0.45
CA VAL A 104 -10.90 -3.53 0.71
C VAL A 104 -9.58 -3.96 1.31
N LYS A 105 -8.68 -4.56 0.51
CA LYS A 105 -7.35 -4.93 0.99
C LYS A 105 -6.52 -3.72 1.40
N ALA A 106 -6.62 -2.62 0.66
CA ALA A 106 -5.93 -1.39 1.03
C ALA A 106 -6.29 -0.95 2.45
N ARG A 107 -7.59 -0.96 2.78
CA ARG A 107 -8.09 -0.64 4.13
C ARG A 107 -7.54 -1.61 5.18
N GLU A 108 -7.62 -2.91 4.92
CA GLU A 108 -7.13 -3.95 5.85
C GLU A 108 -5.66 -3.71 6.23
N TYR A 109 -4.79 -3.44 5.24
CA TYR A 109 -3.37 -3.19 5.50
C TYR A 109 -3.12 -1.85 6.23
N PHE A 110 -3.88 -0.80 5.93
CA PHE A 110 -3.78 0.45 6.70
C PHE A 110 -4.22 0.26 8.15
N GLU A 111 -5.27 -0.51 8.40
CA GLU A 111 -5.76 -0.82 9.76
C GLU A 111 -4.72 -1.67 10.51
N GLU A 112 -4.09 -2.65 9.85
CA GLU A 112 -2.99 -3.43 10.44
C GLU A 112 -1.79 -2.52 10.79
N ALA A 113 -1.42 -1.59 9.92
CA ALA A 113 -0.32 -0.64 10.18
C ALA A 113 -0.61 0.26 11.38
N VAL A 114 -1.85 0.71 11.55
CA VAL A 114 -2.29 1.53 12.68
C VAL A 114 -2.33 0.72 13.98
N ALA A 115 -2.79 -0.52 13.93
CA ALA A 115 -2.83 -1.41 15.09
C ALA A 115 -1.42 -1.77 15.59
N TYR A 116 -0.46 -1.91 14.66
CA TYR A 116 0.92 -2.22 15.00
C TYR A 116 1.65 -1.06 15.71
N LEU A 117 1.38 0.19 15.31
CA LEU A 117 2.02 1.37 15.89
C LEU A 117 1.17 1.98 17.01
N GLN A 118 1.61 1.81 18.26
CA GLN A 118 0.96 2.47 19.40
C GLN A 118 1.31 3.96 19.52
N ASP A 119 2.44 4.40 18.95
CA ASP A 119 2.84 5.81 18.93
C ASP A 119 1.98 6.60 17.93
N SER A 120 1.13 7.47 18.47
CA SER A 120 0.21 8.31 17.70
C SER A 120 0.91 9.31 16.77
N THR A 121 2.18 9.64 17.04
CA THR A 121 2.96 10.61 16.28
C THR A 121 3.72 10.00 15.10
N HIS A 122 3.69 8.67 14.95
CA HIS A 122 4.47 8.00 13.92
C HIS A 122 3.94 8.29 12.51
N PRO A 123 4.79 8.72 11.54
CA PRO A 123 4.35 9.16 10.22
C PRO A 123 3.52 8.12 9.44
N TYR A 124 3.91 6.84 9.49
CA TYR A 124 3.16 5.77 8.81
C TYR A 124 1.83 5.45 9.48
N ARG A 125 1.68 5.71 10.79
CA ARG A 125 0.40 5.58 11.48
C ARG A 125 -0.53 6.70 11.06
N ILE A 126 -0.05 7.95 11.09
CA ILE A 126 -0.79 9.14 10.66
C ILE A 126 -1.23 8.99 9.20
N SER A 127 -0.32 8.59 8.32
CA SER A 127 -0.61 8.43 6.89
C SER A 127 -1.65 7.32 6.64
N SER A 128 -1.55 6.20 7.36
CA SER A 128 -2.53 5.11 7.27
C SER A 128 -3.91 5.54 7.80
N LEU A 129 -3.97 6.27 8.92
CA LEU A 129 -5.21 6.86 9.42
C LEU A 129 -5.86 7.81 8.42
N ASN A 130 -5.09 8.70 7.82
CA ASN A 130 -5.60 9.63 6.80
C ASN A 130 -6.22 8.88 5.61
N ASN A 131 -5.62 7.77 5.17
CA ASN A 131 -6.18 6.95 4.11
C ASN A 131 -7.49 6.26 4.54
N ILE A 132 -7.55 5.73 5.76
CA ILE A 132 -8.77 5.14 6.34
C ILE A 132 -9.89 6.18 6.42
N GLU A 133 -9.59 7.38 6.92
CA GLU A 133 -10.55 8.49 6.98
C GLU A 133 -11.08 8.87 5.59
N ARG A 134 -10.19 8.95 4.60
CA ARG A 134 -10.59 9.19 3.21
C ARG A 134 -11.52 8.09 2.69
N PHE A 135 -11.26 6.83 3.01
CA PHE A 135 -12.16 5.73 2.63
C PHE A 135 -13.53 5.84 3.30
N ASN A 136 -13.59 6.23 4.58
CA ASN A 136 -14.85 6.46 5.28
C ASN A 136 -15.66 7.59 4.64
N GLN A 137 -15.01 8.72 4.33
CA GLN A 137 -15.65 9.85 3.66
C GLN A 137 -16.21 9.46 2.28
N LEU A 138 -15.49 8.64 1.52
CA LEU A 138 -15.95 8.14 0.23
C LEU A 138 -17.18 7.24 0.37
N GLU A 139 -17.20 6.38 1.39
CA GLU A 139 -18.35 5.50 1.65
C GLU A 139 -19.60 6.30 2.08
N GLU A 140 -19.45 7.27 2.96
CA GLU A 140 -20.53 8.17 3.36
C GLU A 140 -21.05 8.99 2.18
N SER A 141 -20.16 9.48 1.32
CA SER A 141 -20.52 10.21 0.12
C SER A 141 -21.32 9.33 -0.85
N LYS A 142 -20.93 8.08 -1.05
CA LYS A 142 -21.69 7.10 -1.86
C LYS A 142 -23.08 6.83 -1.30
N LYS A 143 -23.20 6.63 0.02
CA LYS A 143 -24.48 6.44 0.71
C LYS A 143 -25.40 7.66 0.52
N ARG A 144 -24.84 8.87 0.67
CA ARG A 144 -25.57 10.13 0.47
C ARG A 144 -26.10 10.28 -0.95
N ILE A 145 -25.27 10.00 -1.96
CA ILE A 145 -25.67 10.06 -3.38
C ILE A 145 -26.80 9.06 -3.66
N SER A 146 -26.65 7.82 -3.19
CA SER A 146 -27.68 6.78 -3.33
C SER A 146 -29.01 7.20 -2.70
N TYR A 147 -28.97 7.76 -1.48
CA TYR A 147 -30.16 8.29 -0.82
C TYR A 147 -30.85 9.40 -1.62
N PHE A 148 -30.10 10.36 -2.17
CA PHE A 148 -30.66 11.42 -3.02
C PHE A 148 -31.27 10.88 -4.31
N GLN A 149 -30.62 9.92 -4.96
CA GLN A 149 -31.15 9.26 -6.17
C GLN A 149 -32.48 8.55 -5.88
N LEU A 150 -32.54 7.76 -4.80
CA LEU A 150 -33.76 7.10 -4.36
C LEU A 150 -34.88 8.11 -4.03
N LYS A 151 -34.55 9.19 -3.33
CA LYS A 151 -35.51 10.26 -3.00
C LYS A 151 -36.08 10.92 -4.25
N ASN A 152 -35.24 11.21 -5.24
CA ASN A 152 -35.68 11.81 -6.51
C ASN A 152 -36.61 10.86 -7.29
N ILE A 153 -36.27 9.57 -7.37
CA ILE A 153 -37.12 8.56 -8.02
C ILE A 153 -38.50 8.49 -7.34
N CYS A 154 -38.54 8.45 -6.00
CA CYS A 154 -39.80 8.45 -5.25
C CYS A 154 -40.65 9.70 -5.52
N PHE A 155 -40.02 10.88 -5.62
CA PHE A 155 -40.72 12.12 -5.93
C PHE A 155 -41.29 12.10 -7.36
N SER A 156 -40.51 11.66 -8.35
CA SER A 156 -40.97 11.51 -9.74
C SER A 156 -42.15 10.54 -9.87
N ILE A 157 -42.09 9.38 -9.19
CA ILE A 157 -43.20 8.41 -9.19
C ILE A 157 -44.47 9.03 -8.59
N ARG A 158 -44.34 9.77 -7.48
CA ARG A 158 -45.48 10.43 -6.84
C ARG A 158 -46.10 11.51 -7.74
N SER A 159 -45.29 12.27 -8.47
CA SER A 159 -45.78 13.26 -9.45
C SER A 159 -46.59 12.60 -10.56
N ILE A 160 -46.07 11.52 -11.16
CA ILE A 160 -46.77 10.75 -12.21
C ILE A 160 -48.08 10.17 -11.69
N HIS A 161 -48.11 9.71 -10.43
CA HIS A 161 -49.33 9.17 -9.85
C HIS A 161 -50.38 10.25 -9.66
N ILE A 162 -50.01 11.44 -9.18
CA ILE A 162 -50.93 12.57 -9.02
C ILE A 162 -51.52 13.01 -10.36
N GLU A 163 -50.71 13.11 -11.42
CA GLU A 163 -51.17 13.50 -12.76
C GLU A 163 -52.22 12.52 -13.34
N LYS A 164 -52.16 11.22 -13.00
CA LYS A 164 -53.13 10.22 -13.49
C LYS A 164 -54.50 10.23 -12.80
N PHE A 165 -54.69 11.00 -11.72
CA PHE A 165 -55.96 11.07 -10.97
C PHE A 165 -56.64 12.45 -11.04
N VAL A 166 -56.13 13.37 -11.88
CA VAL A 166 -56.66 14.74 -12.02
C VAL A 166 -57.45 14.94 -13.33
N ASP A 167 -57.57 13.89 -14.17
CA ASP A 167 -58.46 13.84 -15.35
C ASP A 167 -59.72 13.00 -15.07
#